data_AF-A0A538C387-F1
#
_entry.id   AF-A0A538C387-F1
#
_cell.length_a   1.000
_cell.length_b   1.000
_cell.length_c   1.000
_cell.angle_alpha   90.00
_cell.angle_beta   90.00
_cell.angle_gamma   90.00
#
_symmetry.space_group_name_H-M   'P 1'
#
loop_
_entity.id
_entity.type
_entity.pdbx_description
1 polymer ?
#
loop_
_entity_poly.entity_id
_entity_poly.type
_entity_poly.pdbx_seq_one_letter_code
_entity_poly.pdbx_strand_id
1 'polypeptide(L)'
;MHLYDVPLAFALVGLVLYTVLAGADFGAGAWRLLAGRGGVGERIRDHAHHSMGPVWEANHVWLIFVLTVMWTAYPAAFGSIASTLSVPLLLAAIGIIVRGAAYALRTGAQTPRELRAIDGVSAISSIVTPFALGAAVGGIASRRVPVGNATGQLFSSWLNPTSGLIGGLAIATSAYLAAVYLAADAERIGERELAQAFRARALAAGIAAGAVALGGLAVLHADAHPLYRALIRGSALGALISSIVAGCLTLMLVWRRRFEAARYTAALAVAAIIAGWGLAQHPLLLPGLTVAQAAAPHDTLIAIVVVVIAGGALLFPSLGLLFGLLLSGRLDRDRAQAPSGPTGRALLAASAAGLLGRGAAVALVMGVGFLTIAEAPWAHIIGVVSLCAFIVLGFAALAPTDAGLPED
;
A
#
# COMPACT_ATOMS: atom_id res chain seq x y z
N MET A 1 -15.15 -21.09 -9.20
CA MET A 1 -15.05 -20.09 -8.12
C MET A 1 -16.42 -20.01 -7.47
N HIS A 2 -16.49 -20.28 -6.17
CA HIS A 2 -17.70 -20.03 -5.39
C HIS A 2 -17.77 -18.56 -5.01
N LEU A 3 -18.96 -18.06 -4.64
CA LEU A 3 -19.13 -16.65 -4.26
C LEU A 3 -18.19 -16.24 -3.11
N TYR A 4 -17.98 -17.14 -2.15
CA TYR A 4 -17.07 -16.90 -1.02
C TYR A 4 -15.58 -16.85 -1.40
N ASP A 5 -15.19 -17.16 -2.64
CA ASP A 5 -13.80 -17.02 -3.09
C ASP A 5 -13.53 -15.60 -3.63
N VAL A 6 -14.58 -14.89 -4.06
CA VAL A 6 -14.46 -13.60 -4.76
C VAL A 6 -13.91 -12.50 -3.83
N PRO A 7 -14.44 -12.29 -2.61
CA PRO A 7 -13.88 -11.29 -1.69
C PRO A 7 -12.44 -11.61 -1.29
N LEU A 8 -12.07 -12.89 -1.16
CA LEU A 8 -10.70 -13.29 -0.87
C LEU A 8 -9.75 -12.92 -2.02
N ALA A 9 -10.18 -13.10 -3.27
CA ALA A 9 -9.42 -12.65 -4.43
C ALA A 9 -9.23 -11.11 -4.42
N PHE A 10 -10.27 -10.35 -4.07
CA PHE A 10 -10.17 -8.90 -3.89
C PHE A 10 -9.18 -8.53 -2.79
N ALA A 11 -9.26 -9.15 -1.62
CA ALA A 11 -8.32 -8.93 -0.53
C ALA A 11 -6.87 -9.26 -0.94
N LEU A 12 -6.68 -10.35 -1.70
CA LEU A 12 -5.35 -10.72 -2.21
C LEU A 12 -4.80 -9.69 -3.21
N VAL A 13 -5.63 -9.19 -4.11
CA VAL A 13 -5.26 -8.11 -5.04
C VAL A 13 -4.92 -6.82 -4.28
N GLY A 14 -5.74 -6.44 -3.30
CA GLY A 14 -5.46 -5.30 -2.42
C GLY A 14 -4.13 -5.45 -1.67
N LEU A 15 -3.84 -6.66 -1.17
CA LEU A 15 -2.59 -6.94 -0.47
C LEU A 15 -1.38 -6.90 -1.40
N VAL A 16 -1.52 -7.39 -2.64
CA VAL A 16 -0.50 -7.27 -3.69
C VAL A 16 -0.23 -5.80 -3.99
N LEU A 17 -1.27 -5.00 -4.23
CA LEU A 17 -1.15 -3.57 -4.52
C LEU A 17 -0.51 -2.82 -3.35
N TYR A 18 -0.91 -3.12 -2.11
CA TYR A 18 -0.28 -2.56 -0.92
C TYR A 18 1.20 -2.93 -0.84
N THR A 19 1.55 -4.21 -1.02
CA THR A 19 2.94 -4.67 -0.86
C THR A 19 3.85 -4.13 -1.97
N VAL A 20 3.34 -3.98 -3.19
CA VAL A 20 4.10 -3.40 -4.31
C VAL A 20 4.25 -1.88 -4.15
N LEU A 21 3.15 -1.16 -3.94
CA LEU A 21 3.15 0.30 -3.94
C LEU A 21 3.64 0.87 -2.62
N ALA A 22 3.09 0.40 -1.48
CA ALA A 22 3.56 0.81 -0.17
C ALA A 22 4.96 0.25 0.13
N GLY A 23 5.30 -0.95 -0.37
CA GLY A 23 6.65 -1.52 -0.23
C GLY A 23 7.73 -0.63 -0.87
N ALA A 24 7.47 -0.05 -2.04
CA ALA A 24 8.41 0.92 -2.65
C ALA A 24 8.59 2.17 -1.77
N ASP A 25 7.53 2.65 -1.13
CA ASP A 25 7.57 3.81 -0.24
C ASP A 25 8.27 3.48 1.11
N PHE A 26 8.01 2.31 1.72
CA PHE A 26 8.76 1.83 2.89
C PHE A 26 10.25 1.65 2.57
N GLY A 27 10.57 1.05 1.43
CA GLY A 27 11.97 0.88 1.01
C GLY A 27 12.68 2.21 0.73
N ALA A 28 11.97 3.23 0.23
CA ALA A 28 12.54 4.56 0.06
C ALA A 28 12.95 5.17 1.41
N GLY A 29 12.14 4.96 2.46
CA GLY A 29 12.50 5.30 3.84
C GLY A 29 13.74 4.56 4.34
N ALA A 30 13.89 3.28 4.01
CA ALA A 30 15.10 2.51 4.35
C ALA A 30 16.35 3.05 3.62
N TRP A 31 16.24 3.41 2.34
CA TRP A 31 17.36 4.00 1.59
C TRP A 31 17.73 5.39 2.07
N ARG A 32 16.78 6.17 2.62
CA ARG A 32 17.08 7.44 3.30
C ARG A 32 17.99 7.24 4.51
N LEU A 33 17.79 6.16 5.27
CA LEU A 33 18.64 5.80 6.41
C LEU A 33 20.06 5.41 5.96
N LEU A 34 20.14 4.64 4.86
CA LEU A 34 21.37 4.09 4.31
C LEU A 34 22.09 5.02 3.32
N ALA A 35 21.59 6.23 3.11
CA ALA A 35 22.15 7.18 2.16
C ALA A 35 23.54 7.71 2.57
N GLY A 36 23.92 7.55 3.83
CA GLY A 36 25.19 8.05 4.37
C GLY A 36 25.21 9.56 4.55
N ARG A 37 26.39 10.11 4.88
CA ARG A 37 26.63 11.55 5.07
C ARG A 37 27.22 12.18 3.80
N GLY A 38 27.01 13.49 3.62
CA GLY A 38 27.54 14.26 2.48
C GLY A 38 26.52 14.54 1.38
N GLY A 39 26.93 15.31 0.36
CA GLY A 39 26.01 15.83 -0.67
C GLY A 39 25.33 14.75 -1.52
N VAL A 40 25.99 13.62 -1.79
CA VAL A 40 25.38 12.48 -2.50
C VAL A 40 24.27 11.83 -1.66
N GLY A 41 24.50 11.70 -0.35
CA GLY A 41 23.49 11.15 0.57
C GLY A 41 22.30 12.07 0.78
N GLU A 42 22.49 13.39 0.66
CA GLU A 42 21.41 14.37 0.66
C GLU A 42 20.56 14.30 -0.61
N ARG A 43 21.18 14.28 -1.79
CA ARG A 43 20.47 14.06 -3.08
C ARG A 43 19.65 12.78 -3.08
N ILE A 44 20.17 11.67 -2.53
CA ILE A 44 19.43 10.40 -2.40
C ILE A 44 18.22 10.57 -1.48
N ARG A 45 18.38 11.26 -0.34
CA ARG A 45 17.29 11.47 0.61
C ARG A 45 16.18 12.33 0.02
N ASP A 46 16.54 13.40 -0.67
CA ASP A 46 15.58 14.31 -1.27
C ASP A 46 14.89 13.70 -2.48
N HIS A 47 15.60 12.95 -3.32
CA HIS A 47 15.00 12.21 -4.43
C HIS A 47 13.97 11.20 -3.92
N ALA A 48 14.34 10.40 -2.91
CA ALA A 48 13.45 9.42 -2.29
C ALA A 48 12.19 10.05 -1.68
N HIS A 49 12.33 11.22 -1.06
CA HIS A 49 11.20 11.93 -0.46
C HIS A 49 10.25 12.52 -1.51
N HIS A 50 10.76 13.24 -2.51
CA HIS A 50 9.92 13.85 -3.54
C HIS A 50 9.22 12.81 -4.41
N SER A 51 9.89 11.71 -4.74
CA SER A 51 9.32 10.63 -5.54
C SER A 51 8.14 9.93 -4.86
N MET A 52 8.18 9.80 -3.52
CA MET A 52 7.21 8.99 -2.77
C MET A 52 6.15 9.82 -2.04
N GLY A 53 6.39 11.11 -1.78
CA GLY A 53 5.47 11.98 -1.06
C GLY A 53 4.03 11.97 -1.60
N PRO A 54 3.79 12.18 -2.91
CA PRO A 54 2.44 12.24 -3.47
C PRO A 54 1.66 10.93 -3.42
N VAL A 55 2.36 9.79 -3.35
CA VAL A 55 1.74 8.46 -3.45
C VAL A 55 1.58 7.78 -2.09
N TRP A 56 2.24 8.29 -1.05
CA TRP A 56 2.18 7.72 0.30
C TRP A 56 0.74 7.61 0.84
N GLU A 57 -0.05 8.67 0.72
CA GLU A 57 -1.45 8.69 1.21
C GLU A 57 -2.29 7.66 0.45
N ALA A 58 -2.16 7.61 -0.87
CA ALA A 58 -2.88 6.69 -1.73
C ALA A 58 -2.55 5.21 -1.43
N ASN A 59 -1.32 4.92 -1.02
CA ASN A 59 -0.89 3.55 -0.74
C ASN A 59 -1.63 2.93 0.45
N HIS A 60 -2.00 3.70 1.48
CA HIS A 60 -2.62 3.15 2.69
C HIS A 60 -4.09 2.75 2.49
N VAL A 61 -4.74 3.27 1.45
CA VAL A 61 -6.10 2.88 1.05
C VAL A 61 -6.18 1.36 0.83
N TRP A 62 -5.15 0.76 0.24
CA TRP A 62 -5.12 -0.69 -0.02
C TRP A 62 -5.13 -1.52 1.26
N LEU A 63 -4.41 -1.09 2.30
CA LEU A 63 -4.41 -1.81 3.58
C LEU A 63 -5.78 -1.73 4.25
N ILE A 64 -6.37 -0.53 4.31
CA ILE A 64 -7.72 -0.36 4.88
C ILE A 64 -8.73 -1.19 4.09
N PHE A 65 -8.65 -1.17 2.77
CA PHE A 65 -9.48 -2.00 1.90
C PHE A 65 -9.37 -3.50 2.24
N VAL A 66 -8.16 -4.04 2.37
CA VAL A 66 -7.96 -5.45 2.76
C VAL A 66 -8.58 -5.74 4.13
N LEU A 67 -8.38 -4.87 5.11
CA LEU A 67 -8.94 -5.03 6.45
C LEU A 67 -10.47 -5.02 6.43
N THR A 68 -11.08 -4.07 5.72
CA THR A 68 -12.54 -3.96 5.58
C THR A 68 -13.11 -5.19 4.86
N VAL A 69 -12.49 -5.64 3.77
CA VAL A 69 -12.94 -6.84 3.04
C VAL A 69 -12.85 -8.07 3.94
N MET A 70 -11.73 -8.27 4.64
CA MET A 70 -11.57 -9.40 5.55
C MET A 70 -12.54 -9.36 6.72
N TRP A 71 -12.77 -8.18 7.30
CA TRP A 71 -13.70 -8.00 8.41
C TRP A 71 -15.15 -8.31 8.02
N THR A 72 -15.59 -7.81 6.86
CA THR A 72 -16.97 -7.96 6.40
C THR A 72 -17.24 -9.34 5.80
N ALA A 73 -16.32 -9.89 4.99
CA ALA A 73 -16.52 -11.16 4.30
C ALA A 73 -16.12 -12.39 5.14
N TYR A 74 -15.16 -12.25 6.07
CA TYR A 74 -14.64 -13.36 6.88
C TYR A 74 -14.48 -12.97 8.37
N PRO A 75 -15.57 -12.55 9.06
CA PRO A 75 -15.50 -11.94 10.38
C PRO A 75 -14.84 -12.84 11.44
N ALA A 76 -15.09 -14.15 11.40
CA ALA A 76 -14.49 -15.11 12.34
C ALA A 76 -12.96 -15.19 12.17
N ALA A 77 -12.48 -15.20 10.92
CA ALA A 77 -11.05 -15.18 10.64
C ALA A 77 -10.43 -13.83 11.03
N PHE A 78 -11.09 -12.72 10.69
CA PHE A 78 -10.64 -11.37 11.04
C PHE A 78 -10.50 -11.18 12.55
N GLY A 79 -11.51 -11.55 13.34
CA GLY A 79 -11.47 -11.43 14.81
C GLY A 79 -10.35 -12.24 15.44
N SER A 80 -10.14 -13.47 14.95
CA SER A 80 -9.06 -14.35 15.40
C SER A 80 -7.67 -13.76 15.09
N ILE A 81 -7.49 -13.24 13.87
CA ILE A 81 -6.25 -12.58 13.42
C ILE A 81 -5.99 -11.30 14.22
N ALA A 82 -6.97 -10.40 14.29
CA ALA A 82 -6.83 -9.09 14.92
C ALA A 82 -6.55 -9.20 16.42
N SER A 83 -7.20 -10.13 17.11
CA SER A 83 -6.98 -10.34 18.54
C SER A 83 -5.63 -11.02 18.84
N THR A 84 -5.28 -12.08 18.09
CA THR A 84 -4.03 -12.83 18.29
C THR A 84 -2.79 -12.02 17.90
N LEU A 85 -2.86 -11.30 16.77
CA LEU A 85 -1.75 -10.54 16.19
C LEU A 85 -1.85 -9.04 16.49
N SER A 86 -2.55 -8.67 17.57
CA SER A 86 -2.75 -7.27 17.99
C SER A 86 -1.42 -6.53 18.19
N VAL A 87 -0.41 -7.17 18.77
CA VAL A 87 0.91 -6.56 19.01
C VAL A 87 1.62 -6.15 17.70
N PRO A 88 1.89 -7.06 16.73
CA PRO A 88 2.54 -6.65 15.49
C PRO A 88 1.66 -5.72 14.65
N LEU A 89 0.34 -5.86 14.67
CA LEU A 89 -0.56 -4.93 13.98
C LEU A 89 -0.51 -3.53 14.60
N LEU A 90 -0.44 -3.41 15.92
CA LEU A 90 -0.25 -2.14 16.62
C LEU A 90 1.10 -1.51 16.30
N LEU A 91 2.17 -2.30 16.28
CA LEU A 91 3.51 -1.83 15.87
C LEU A 91 3.50 -1.28 14.44
N ALA A 92 2.83 -1.98 13.52
CA ALA A 92 2.64 -1.50 12.15
C ALA A 92 1.82 -0.20 12.11
N ALA A 93 0.72 -0.11 12.87
CA ALA A 93 -0.12 1.08 12.92
C ALA A 93 0.65 2.31 13.47
N ILE A 94 1.39 2.14 14.56
CA ILE A 94 2.27 3.18 15.11
C ILE A 94 3.29 3.61 14.06
N GLY A 95 3.92 2.66 13.38
CA GLY A 95 4.87 2.95 12.31
C GLY A 95 4.25 3.78 11.17
N ILE A 96 3.03 3.45 10.73
CA ILE A 96 2.29 4.22 9.72
C ILE A 96 2.00 5.65 10.21
N ILE A 97 1.49 5.80 11.44
CA ILE A 97 1.16 7.11 12.03
C ILE A 97 2.42 7.98 12.12
N VAL A 98 3.51 7.40 12.62
CA VAL A 98 4.80 8.09 12.75
C VAL A 98 5.32 8.55 11.38
N ARG A 99 5.16 7.75 10.32
CA ARG A 99 5.54 8.15 8.95
C ARG A 99 4.69 9.30 8.43
N GLY A 100 3.38 9.24 8.60
CA GLY A 100 2.47 10.32 8.20
C GLY A 100 2.80 11.63 8.91
N ALA A 101 3.02 11.57 10.23
CA ALA A 101 3.47 12.71 11.02
C ALA A 101 4.83 13.24 10.54
N ALA A 102 5.78 12.36 10.21
CA ALA A 102 7.09 12.77 9.71
C ALA A 102 7.01 13.46 8.34
N TYR A 103 6.15 13.00 7.43
CA TYR A 103 5.92 13.68 6.14
C TYR A 103 5.34 15.09 6.34
N ALA A 104 4.34 15.23 7.21
CA ALA A 104 3.72 16.53 7.51
C ALA A 104 4.70 17.51 8.20
N LEU A 105 5.46 17.02 9.19
CA LEU A 105 6.37 17.84 9.99
C LEU A 105 7.65 18.22 9.24
N ARG A 106 8.09 17.44 8.25
CA ARG A 106 9.33 17.73 7.49
C ARG A 106 9.27 19.08 6.79
N THR A 107 8.11 19.48 6.26
CA THR A 107 7.90 20.78 5.60
C THR A 107 8.05 21.96 6.56
N GLY A 108 7.75 21.76 7.85
CA GLY A 108 7.85 22.78 8.88
C GLY A 108 9.19 22.78 9.65
N ALA A 109 10.11 21.87 9.33
CA ALA A 109 11.39 21.77 10.02
C ALA A 109 12.27 22.98 9.73
N GLN A 110 12.70 23.69 10.78
CA GLN A 110 13.49 24.92 10.64
C GLN A 110 14.99 24.69 10.88
N THR A 111 15.33 23.63 11.63
CA THR A 111 16.73 23.33 11.95
C THR A 111 17.23 22.03 11.30
N PRO A 112 18.53 21.95 10.95
CA PRO A 112 19.14 20.69 10.47
C PRO A 112 19.13 19.56 11.50
N ARG A 113 18.90 19.87 12.79
CA ARG A 113 18.74 18.86 13.84
C ARG A 113 17.34 18.28 13.84
N GLU A 114 16.30 19.11 13.74
CA GLU A 114 14.91 18.67 13.57
C GLU A 114 14.75 17.81 12.32
N LEU A 115 15.27 18.27 11.19
CA LEU A 115 15.18 17.54 9.92
C LEU A 115 15.79 16.14 10.04
N ARG A 116 16.96 16.02 10.71
CA ARG A 116 17.61 14.74 10.96
C ARG A 116 16.83 13.83 11.91
N ALA A 117 16.20 14.40 12.95
CA ALA A 117 15.37 13.63 13.87
C ALA A 117 14.12 13.08 13.16
N ILE A 118 13.43 13.93 12.38
CA ILE A 118 12.26 13.56 11.58
C ILE A 118 12.64 12.50 10.54
N ASP A 119 13.73 12.71 9.80
CA ASP A 119 14.23 11.74 8.82
C ASP A 119 14.58 10.39 9.48
N GLY A 120 15.23 10.41 10.66
CA GLY A 120 15.61 9.21 11.40
C GLY A 120 14.41 8.41 11.90
N VAL A 121 13.42 9.09 12.48
CA VAL A 121 12.18 8.46 12.97
C VAL A 121 11.35 7.91 11.79
N SER A 122 11.27 8.66 10.69
CA SER A 122 10.63 8.22 9.44
C SER A 122 11.32 6.98 8.85
N ALA A 123 12.65 6.92 8.91
CA ALA A 123 13.42 5.78 8.45
C ALA A 123 13.19 4.53 9.30
N ILE A 124 13.23 4.63 10.63
CA ILE A 124 13.03 3.50 11.54
C ILE A 124 11.63 2.92 11.35
N SER A 125 10.61 3.77 11.33
CA SER A 125 9.23 3.35 11.10
C SER A 125 9.05 2.67 9.72
N SER A 126 9.83 3.08 8.72
CA SER A 126 9.82 2.45 7.39
C SER A 126 10.41 1.04 7.35
N ILE A 127 11.15 0.62 8.38
CA ILE A 127 11.65 -0.76 8.54
C ILE A 127 10.72 -1.55 9.46
N VAL A 128 10.32 -0.95 10.59
CA VAL A 128 9.48 -1.60 11.60
C VAL A 128 8.11 -1.98 11.03
N THR A 129 7.49 -1.10 10.23
CA THR A 129 6.15 -1.33 9.68
C THR A 129 6.08 -2.57 8.76
N PRO A 130 6.88 -2.66 7.68
CA PRO A 130 6.83 -3.85 6.81
C PRO A 130 7.28 -5.11 7.56
N PHE A 131 8.23 -5.01 8.50
CA PHE A 131 8.60 -6.15 9.34
C PHE A 131 7.43 -6.65 10.17
N ALA A 132 6.72 -5.75 10.87
CA ALA A 132 5.61 -6.11 11.74
C ALA A 132 4.42 -6.70 10.94
N LEU A 133 4.10 -6.11 9.78
CA LEU A 133 3.09 -6.68 8.88
C LEU A 133 3.51 -8.04 8.31
N GLY A 134 4.76 -8.19 7.88
CA GLY A 134 5.29 -9.47 7.42
C GLY A 134 5.33 -10.53 8.52
N ALA A 135 5.68 -10.15 9.75
CA ALA A 135 5.65 -11.05 10.90
C ALA A 135 4.22 -11.48 11.25
N ALA A 136 3.24 -10.59 11.14
CA ALA A 136 1.83 -10.95 11.28
C ALA A 136 1.41 -11.98 10.20
N VAL A 137 1.76 -11.76 8.94
CA VAL A 137 1.53 -12.73 7.85
C VAL A 137 2.22 -14.05 8.13
N GLY A 138 3.44 -14.05 8.67
CA GLY A 138 4.15 -15.27 9.03
C GLY A 138 3.54 -16.04 10.21
N GLY A 139 2.90 -15.35 11.14
CA GLY A 139 2.10 -15.97 12.20
C GLY A 139 0.91 -16.74 11.63
N ILE A 140 0.23 -16.15 10.64
CA ILE A 140 -0.86 -16.81 9.90
C ILE A 140 -0.29 -17.98 9.08
N ALA A 141 0.78 -17.76 8.32
CA ALA A 141 1.38 -18.74 7.42
C ALA A 141 1.93 -19.97 8.15
N SER A 142 2.42 -19.78 9.38
CA SER A 142 2.89 -20.87 10.24
C SER A 142 1.81 -21.49 11.12
N ARG A 143 0.52 -21.16 10.88
CA ARG A 143 -0.64 -21.76 11.56
C ARG A 143 -0.66 -21.53 13.09
N ARG A 144 -0.16 -20.38 13.54
CA ARG A 144 -0.09 -20.01 14.96
C ARG A 144 -1.20 -19.04 15.41
N VAL A 145 -2.20 -18.84 14.56
CA VAL A 145 -3.40 -18.07 14.85
C VAL A 145 -4.57 -19.04 15.00
N PRO A 146 -4.91 -19.48 16.23
CA PRO A 146 -6.07 -20.32 16.47
C PRO A 146 -7.38 -19.58 16.18
N VAL A 147 -8.44 -20.35 15.93
CA VAL A 147 -9.78 -19.81 15.69
C VAL A 147 -10.41 -19.41 17.03
N GLY A 148 -10.95 -18.20 17.08
CA GLY A 148 -11.58 -17.63 18.26
C GLY A 148 -10.84 -16.40 18.78
N ASN A 149 -11.59 -15.45 19.32
CA ASN A 149 -11.03 -14.19 19.80
C ASN A 149 -10.17 -14.42 21.05
N ALA A 150 -8.97 -13.83 21.06
CA ALA A 150 -8.00 -13.90 22.17
C ALA A 150 -7.59 -15.33 22.57
N THR A 151 -7.69 -16.29 21.64
CA THR A 151 -7.28 -17.68 21.88
C THR A 151 -5.79 -17.93 21.61
N GLY A 152 -5.16 -17.07 20.81
CA GLY A 152 -3.73 -17.16 20.47
C GLY A 152 -2.82 -16.47 21.48
N GLN A 153 -1.52 -16.71 21.35
CA GLN A 153 -0.50 -16.12 22.22
C GLN A 153 0.02 -14.81 21.61
N LEU A 154 -0.08 -13.71 22.36
CA LEU A 154 0.24 -12.35 21.87
C LEU A 154 1.66 -12.16 21.32
N PHE A 155 2.63 -12.94 21.78
CA PHE A 155 4.04 -12.80 21.39
C PHE A 155 4.53 -13.97 20.52
N SER A 156 4.38 -15.21 20.95
CA SER A 156 4.90 -16.37 20.21
C SER A 156 4.19 -16.61 18.87
N SER A 157 2.95 -16.13 18.71
CA SER A 157 2.22 -16.23 17.44
C SER A 157 2.89 -15.46 16.29
N TRP A 158 3.73 -14.45 16.58
CA TRP A 158 4.46 -13.68 15.56
C TRP A 158 5.98 -13.60 15.80
N LEU A 159 6.48 -14.04 16.96
CA LEU A 159 7.91 -14.20 17.24
C LEU A 159 8.35 -15.65 17.04
N ASN A 160 8.37 -16.08 15.77
CA ASN A 160 8.80 -17.41 15.35
C ASN A 160 9.66 -17.33 14.07
N PRO A 161 10.40 -18.39 13.72
CA PRO A 161 11.30 -18.37 12.57
C PRO A 161 10.63 -17.97 11.26
N THR A 162 9.42 -18.50 10.99
CA THR A 162 8.65 -18.15 9.79
C THR A 162 8.26 -16.67 9.76
N SER A 163 7.87 -16.11 10.91
CA SER A 163 7.48 -14.70 11.03
C SER A 163 8.68 -13.76 10.90
N GLY A 164 9.81 -14.09 11.51
CA GLY A 164 11.05 -13.34 11.34
C GLY A 164 11.53 -13.36 9.89
N LEU A 165 11.43 -14.52 9.22
CA LEU A 165 11.72 -14.65 7.80
C LEU A 165 10.81 -13.75 6.95
N ILE A 166 9.49 -13.85 7.10
CA ILE A 166 8.55 -13.11 6.24
C ILE A 166 8.63 -11.61 6.52
N GLY A 167 8.83 -11.21 7.78
CA GLY A 167 9.12 -9.82 8.14
C GLY A 167 10.43 -9.31 7.50
N GLY A 168 11.50 -10.11 7.53
CA GLY A 168 12.76 -9.79 6.87
C GLY A 168 12.63 -9.73 5.34
N LEU A 169 11.86 -10.64 4.75
CA LEU A 169 11.54 -10.65 3.33
C LEU A 169 10.73 -9.41 2.93
N ALA A 170 9.79 -8.97 3.77
CA ALA A 170 9.03 -7.73 3.55
C ALA A 170 9.94 -6.50 3.52
N ILE A 171 10.93 -6.40 4.41
CA ILE A 171 11.95 -5.33 4.36
C ILE A 171 12.78 -5.44 3.08
N ALA A 172 13.30 -6.63 2.77
CA ALA A 172 14.20 -6.83 1.64
C ALA A 172 13.52 -6.54 0.29
N THR A 173 12.28 -7.02 0.12
CA THR A 173 11.46 -6.76 -1.08
C THR A 173 11.05 -5.30 -1.18
N SER A 174 10.76 -4.63 -0.06
CA SER A 174 10.51 -3.18 -0.01
C SER A 174 11.73 -2.39 -0.48
N ALA A 175 12.92 -2.67 0.08
CA ALA A 175 14.16 -2.03 -0.32
C ALA A 175 14.50 -2.27 -1.81
N TYR A 176 14.26 -3.49 -2.30
CA TYR A 176 14.41 -3.84 -3.70
C TYR A 176 13.46 -3.05 -4.62
N LEU A 177 12.15 -3.05 -4.33
CA LEU A 177 11.14 -2.31 -5.09
C LEU A 177 11.47 -0.82 -5.14
N ALA A 178 11.81 -0.23 -3.99
CA ALA A 178 12.17 1.16 -3.87
C ALA A 178 13.37 1.52 -4.75
N ALA A 179 14.44 0.70 -4.72
CA ALA A 179 15.62 0.99 -5.52
C ALA A 179 15.34 0.90 -7.03
N VAL A 180 14.52 -0.05 -7.48
CA VAL A 180 14.12 -0.16 -8.89
C VAL A 180 13.28 1.05 -9.31
N TYR A 181 12.30 1.45 -8.50
CA TYR A 181 11.41 2.56 -8.80
C TYR A 181 12.14 3.90 -8.78
N LEU A 182 13.01 4.12 -7.79
CA LEU A 182 13.81 5.34 -7.68
C LEU A 182 14.88 5.44 -8.78
N ALA A 183 15.43 4.31 -9.26
CA ALA A 183 16.33 4.31 -10.41
C ALA A 183 15.62 4.74 -11.69
N ALA A 184 14.40 4.24 -11.93
CA ALA A 184 13.59 4.63 -13.07
C ALA A 184 13.16 6.10 -13.00
N ASP A 185 12.73 6.56 -11.82
CA ASP A 185 12.37 7.96 -11.63
C ASP A 185 13.56 8.91 -11.85
N ALA A 186 14.75 8.54 -11.34
CA ALA A 186 15.99 9.29 -11.57
C ALA A 186 16.40 9.32 -13.07
N GLU A 187 16.20 8.21 -13.80
CA GLU A 187 16.42 8.17 -15.26
C GLU A 187 15.42 9.09 -15.99
N ARG A 188 14.15 9.10 -15.58
CA ARG A 188 13.09 9.93 -16.17
C ARG A 188 13.39 11.42 -16.04
N ILE A 189 13.92 11.87 -14.91
CA ILE A 189 14.27 13.28 -14.66
C ILE A 189 15.67 13.67 -15.19
N GLY A 190 16.40 12.75 -15.83
CA GLY A 190 17.72 13.02 -16.43
C GLY A 190 18.91 12.94 -15.46
N GLU A 191 18.68 12.54 -14.21
CA GLU A 191 19.67 12.46 -13.14
C GLU A 191 20.49 11.16 -13.20
N ARG A 192 21.37 11.05 -14.20
CA ARG A 192 22.11 9.81 -14.51
C ARG A 192 22.95 9.27 -13.35
N GLU A 193 23.54 10.15 -12.55
CA GLU A 193 24.34 9.74 -11.39
C GLU A 193 23.47 9.08 -10.31
N LEU A 194 22.29 9.65 -10.02
CA LEU A 194 21.33 9.08 -9.09
C LEU A 194 20.79 7.74 -9.61
N ALA A 195 20.50 7.65 -10.91
CA ALA A 195 20.07 6.41 -11.53
C ALA A 195 21.13 5.29 -11.38
N GLN A 196 22.43 5.60 -11.53
CA GLN A 196 23.50 4.63 -11.27
C GLN A 196 23.61 4.25 -9.79
N ALA A 197 23.46 5.23 -8.89
CA ALA A 197 23.49 4.98 -7.45
C ALA A 197 22.36 4.05 -7.00
N PHE A 198 21.16 4.21 -7.56
CA PHE A 198 20.02 3.33 -7.29
C PHE A 198 20.11 2.00 -8.05
N ARG A 199 20.75 1.93 -9.22
CA ARG A 199 21.02 0.67 -9.92
C ARG A 199 21.85 -0.29 -9.07
N ALA A 200 22.95 0.18 -8.47
CA ALA A 200 23.78 -0.65 -7.60
C ALA A 200 22.99 -1.16 -6.38
N ARG A 201 22.16 -0.30 -5.79
CA ARG A 201 21.26 -0.62 -4.67
C ARG A 201 20.19 -1.63 -5.07
N ALA A 202 19.60 -1.49 -6.26
CA ALA A 202 18.58 -2.41 -6.78
C ALA A 202 19.15 -3.81 -7.02
N LEU A 203 20.36 -3.91 -7.58
CA LEU A 203 21.04 -5.19 -7.77
C LEU A 203 21.38 -5.83 -6.42
N ALA A 204 21.99 -5.07 -5.50
CA ALA A 204 22.35 -5.57 -4.18
C ALA A 204 21.13 -6.01 -3.37
N ALA A 205 20.07 -5.18 -3.32
CA ALA A 205 18.84 -5.52 -2.60
C ALA A 205 18.07 -6.65 -3.27
N GLY A 206 18.08 -6.75 -4.61
CA GLY A 206 17.44 -7.86 -5.31
C GLY A 206 18.15 -9.19 -5.07
N ILE A 207 19.49 -9.21 -5.06
CA ILE A 207 20.28 -10.40 -4.66
C ILE A 207 20.01 -10.75 -3.20
N ALA A 208 20.01 -9.76 -2.30
CA ALA A 208 19.72 -9.98 -0.88
C ALA A 208 18.29 -10.52 -0.67
N ALA A 209 17.29 -9.95 -1.32
CA ALA A 209 15.90 -10.42 -1.26
C ALA A 209 15.78 -11.85 -1.82
N GLY A 210 16.45 -12.16 -2.93
CA GLY A 210 16.53 -13.52 -3.47
C GLY A 210 17.19 -14.50 -2.52
N ALA A 211 18.30 -14.12 -1.88
CA ALA A 211 18.98 -14.96 -0.88
C ALA A 211 18.10 -15.22 0.35
N VAL A 212 17.40 -14.18 0.86
CA VAL A 212 16.44 -14.32 1.96
C VAL A 212 15.27 -15.23 1.56
N ALA A 213 14.74 -15.09 0.33
CA ALA A 213 13.66 -15.96 -0.16
C ALA A 213 14.12 -17.43 -0.28
N LEU A 214 15.31 -17.67 -0.83
CA LEU A 214 15.90 -19.01 -0.95
C LEU A 214 16.18 -19.65 0.42
N GLY A 215 16.85 -18.92 1.32
CA GLY A 215 17.04 -19.37 2.71
C GLY A 215 15.70 -19.56 3.43
N GLY A 216 14.69 -18.78 3.05
CA GLY A 216 13.33 -18.90 3.53
C GLY A 216 12.69 -20.25 3.23
N LEU A 217 13.02 -20.89 2.10
CA LEU A 217 12.52 -22.24 1.80
C LEU A 217 12.98 -23.27 2.84
N ALA A 218 14.20 -23.14 3.36
CA ALA A 218 14.70 -24.03 4.42
C ALA A 218 13.99 -23.77 5.76
N VAL A 219 13.75 -22.50 6.11
CA VAL A 219 12.99 -22.13 7.31
C VAL A 219 11.55 -22.63 7.21
N LEU A 220 10.89 -22.44 6.06
CA LEU A 220 9.54 -22.94 5.82
C LEU A 220 9.48 -24.46 5.86
N HIS A 221 10.51 -25.15 5.38
CA HIS A 221 10.58 -26.61 5.49
C HIS A 221 10.59 -27.08 6.96
N ALA A 222 11.35 -26.40 7.82
CA ALA A 222 11.48 -26.75 9.23
C ALA A 222 10.28 -26.31 10.10
N ASP A 223 9.77 -25.09 9.89
CA ASP A 223 8.81 -24.45 10.81
C ASP A 223 7.37 -24.39 10.27
N ALA A 224 7.19 -24.42 8.94
CA ALA A 224 5.89 -24.30 8.28
C ALA A 224 5.73 -25.32 7.13
N HIS A 225 6.05 -26.59 7.41
CA HIS A 225 6.11 -27.65 6.41
C HIS A 225 4.86 -27.79 5.50
N PRO A 226 3.61 -27.58 5.97
CA PRO A 226 2.44 -27.58 5.09
C PRO A 226 2.51 -26.50 4.00
N LEU A 227 2.94 -25.27 4.36
CA LEU A 227 3.10 -24.17 3.42
C LEU A 227 4.22 -24.47 2.42
N TYR A 228 5.35 -24.96 2.91
CA TYR A 228 6.48 -25.39 2.07
C TYR A 228 6.04 -26.40 0.99
N ARG A 229 5.28 -27.44 1.38
CA ARG A 229 4.77 -28.43 0.42
C ARG A 229 3.83 -27.82 -0.61
N ALA A 230 2.94 -26.93 -0.20
CA ALA A 230 2.01 -26.26 -1.09
C ALA A 230 2.71 -25.33 -2.10
N LEU A 231 3.82 -24.69 -1.70
CA LEU A 231 4.65 -23.87 -2.58
C LEU A 231 5.41 -24.67 -3.62
N ILE A 232 5.99 -25.83 -3.25
CA ILE A 232 6.89 -26.58 -4.14
C ILE A 232 6.19 -27.66 -4.96
N ARG A 233 5.12 -28.25 -4.42
CA ARG A 233 4.41 -29.37 -5.05
C ARG A 233 2.93 -29.09 -5.31
N GLY A 234 2.44 -27.94 -4.87
CA GLY A 234 1.02 -27.59 -4.94
C GLY A 234 0.69 -26.53 -6.00
N SER A 235 -0.51 -25.98 -5.86
CA SER A 235 -1.08 -24.92 -6.71
C SER A 235 -0.22 -23.65 -6.79
N ALA A 236 0.64 -23.40 -5.80
CA ALA A 236 1.46 -22.20 -5.72
C ALA A 236 2.80 -22.31 -6.46
N LEU A 237 3.15 -23.48 -7.03
CA LEU A 237 4.42 -23.67 -7.75
C LEU A 237 4.55 -22.71 -8.94
N GLY A 238 3.47 -22.48 -9.69
CA GLY A 238 3.46 -21.52 -10.80
C GLY A 238 3.78 -20.09 -10.36
N ALA A 239 3.26 -19.67 -9.20
CA ALA A 239 3.55 -18.37 -8.62
C ALA A 239 5.01 -18.27 -8.12
N LEU A 240 5.54 -19.33 -7.50
CA LEU A 240 6.95 -19.40 -7.09
C LEU A 240 7.89 -19.26 -8.30
N ILE A 241 7.65 -20.04 -9.37
CA ILE A 241 8.44 -19.97 -10.61
C ILE A 241 8.31 -18.58 -11.23
N SER A 242 7.10 -18.03 -11.30
CA SER A 242 6.87 -16.68 -11.83
C SER A 242 7.64 -15.62 -11.05
N SER A 243 7.68 -15.73 -9.72
CA SER A 243 8.49 -14.83 -8.87
C SER A 243 9.98 -14.92 -9.18
N ILE A 244 10.51 -16.13 -9.35
CA ILE A 244 11.94 -16.35 -9.63
C ILE A 244 12.28 -15.77 -11.00
N VAL A 245 11.50 -16.12 -12.03
CA VAL A 245 11.71 -15.66 -13.41
C VAL A 245 11.60 -14.13 -13.49
N ALA A 246 10.56 -13.54 -12.89
CA ALA A 246 10.37 -12.09 -12.87
C ALA A 246 11.47 -11.37 -12.09
N GLY A 247 11.95 -11.94 -10.97
CA GLY A 247 13.07 -11.41 -10.20
C GLY A 247 14.37 -11.42 -11.00
N CYS A 248 14.73 -12.54 -11.62
CA CYS A 248 15.89 -12.66 -12.51
C CYS A 248 15.81 -11.71 -13.71
N LEU A 249 14.63 -11.62 -14.34
CA LEU A 249 14.38 -10.70 -15.45
C LEU A 249 14.57 -9.25 -15.01
N THR A 250 14.09 -8.88 -13.82
CA THR A 250 14.31 -7.54 -13.28
C THR A 250 15.79 -7.24 -13.09
N LEU A 251 16.54 -8.15 -12.47
CA LEU A 251 17.98 -7.97 -12.28
C LEU A 251 18.70 -7.80 -13.62
N MET A 252 18.33 -8.57 -14.63
CA MET A 252 18.84 -8.43 -15.99
C MET A 252 18.50 -7.07 -16.60
N LEU A 253 17.25 -6.59 -16.46
CA LEU A 253 16.81 -5.30 -17.00
C LEU A 253 17.52 -4.13 -16.30
N VAL A 254 17.66 -4.18 -14.98
CA VAL A 254 18.43 -3.21 -14.18
C VAL A 254 19.90 -3.23 -14.59
N TRP A 255 20.47 -4.42 -14.82
CA TRP A 255 21.85 -4.55 -15.31
C TRP A 255 22.03 -3.86 -16.67
N ARG A 256 21.08 -4.09 -17.59
CA ARG A 256 21.00 -3.50 -18.94
C ARG A 256 20.51 -2.04 -18.97
N ARG A 257 20.29 -1.40 -17.80
CA ARG A 257 19.81 -0.01 -17.67
C ARG A 257 18.47 0.23 -18.37
N ARG A 258 17.54 -0.73 -18.29
CA ARG A 258 16.15 -0.59 -18.75
C ARG A 258 15.23 -0.46 -17.54
N PHE A 259 15.32 0.68 -16.82
CA PHE A 259 14.72 0.80 -15.49
C PHE A 259 13.20 0.84 -15.51
N GLU A 260 12.56 1.48 -16.50
CA GLU A 260 11.08 1.50 -16.59
C GLU A 260 10.49 0.10 -16.77
N ALA A 261 11.05 -0.71 -17.67
CA ALA A 261 10.62 -2.10 -17.85
C ALA A 261 10.84 -2.94 -16.57
N ALA A 262 11.94 -2.67 -15.85
CA ALA A 262 12.27 -3.34 -14.61
C ALA A 262 11.22 -3.13 -13.51
N ARG A 263 10.50 -2.00 -13.49
CA ARG A 263 9.44 -1.73 -12.50
C ARG A 263 8.30 -2.74 -12.57
N TYR A 264 7.88 -3.09 -13.79
CA TYR A 264 6.78 -4.04 -14.01
C TYR A 264 7.18 -5.45 -13.61
N THR A 265 8.40 -5.88 -13.97
CA THR A 265 8.89 -7.20 -13.59
C THR A 265 9.19 -7.30 -12.10
N ALA A 266 9.62 -6.22 -11.46
CA ALA A 266 9.81 -6.16 -10.00
C ALA A 266 8.46 -6.28 -9.26
N ALA A 267 7.46 -5.53 -9.73
CA ALA A 267 6.10 -5.61 -9.22
C ALA A 267 5.52 -7.01 -9.39
N LEU A 268 5.71 -7.63 -10.56
CA LEU A 268 5.28 -9.00 -10.83
C LEU A 268 5.97 -10.00 -9.90
N ALA A 269 7.28 -9.85 -9.65
CA ALA A 269 8.01 -10.74 -8.75
C ALA A 269 7.40 -10.72 -7.34
N VAL A 270 7.19 -9.52 -6.78
CA VAL A 270 6.60 -9.38 -5.43
C VAL A 270 5.13 -9.79 -5.40
N ALA A 271 4.35 -9.45 -6.43
CA ALA A 271 2.97 -9.89 -6.57
C ALA A 271 2.85 -11.41 -6.58
N ALA A 272 3.77 -12.09 -7.29
CA ALA A 272 3.81 -13.55 -7.36
C ALA A 272 4.17 -14.20 -6.01
N ILE A 273 4.99 -13.56 -5.16
CA ILE A 273 5.24 -14.02 -3.78
C ILE A 273 3.95 -14.00 -2.97
N ILE A 274 3.22 -12.88 -2.99
CA ILE A 274 1.96 -12.71 -2.23
C ILE A 274 0.88 -13.66 -2.77
N ALA A 275 0.74 -13.76 -4.08
CA ALA A 275 -0.19 -14.68 -4.72
C ALA A 275 0.15 -16.15 -4.42
N GLY A 276 1.43 -16.50 -4.44
CA GLY A 276 1.91 -17.84 -4.08
C GLY A 276 1.58 -18.20 -2.64
N TRP A 277 1.72 -17.27 -1.69
CA TRP A 277 1.27 -17.47 -0.32
C TRP A 277 -0.25 -17.69 -0.23
N GLY A 278 -1.06 -16.85 -0.88
CA GLY A 278 -2.51 -17.00 -0.88
C GLY A 278 -2.98 -18.35 -1.47
N LEU A 279 -2.39 -18.76 -2.59
CA LEU A 279 -2.67 -20.05 -3.23
C LEU A 279 -2.20 -21.24 -2.38
N ALA A 280 -1.10 -21.09 -1.64
CA ALA A 280 -0.56 -22.14 -0.78
C ALA A 280 -1.35 -22.35 0.51
N GLN A 281 -2.07 -21.33 0.97
CA GLN A 281 -2.94 -21.41 2.15
C GLN A 281 -4.30 -22.05 1.82
N HIS A 282 -4.80 -21.82 0.61
CA HIS A 282 -6.09 -22.33 0.16
C HIS A 282 -6.19 -23.87 0.30
N PRO A 283 -7.29 -24.43 0.84
CA PRO A 283 -8.58 -23.79 1.18
C PRO A 283 -8.71 -23.30 2.63
N LEU A 284 -7.64 -23.30 3.42
CA LEU A 284 -7.68 -22.89 4.83
C LEU A 284 -7.32 -21.41 4.97
N LEU A 285 -8.11 -20.66 5.73
CA LEU A 285 -7.73 -19.31 6.18
C LEU A 285 -6.95 -19.37 7.49
N LEU A 286 -7.41 -20.22 8.42
CA LEU A 286 -6.80 -20.47 9.72
C LEU A 286 -6.81 -21.99 10.01
N PRO A 287 -6.05 -22.47 11.00
CA PRO A 287 -6.03 -23.88 11.36
C PRO A 287 -7.42 -24.36 11.75
N GLY A 288 -7.98 -25.30 10.98
CA GLY A 288 -9.33 -25.83 11.20
C GLY A 288 -10.47 -24.94 10.69
N LEU A 289 -10.18 -23.82 10.01
CA LEU A 289 -11.19 -22.93 9.43
C LEU A 289 -10.95 -22.72 7.94
N THR A 290 -11.83 -23.31 7.14
CA THR A 290 -11.82 -23.13 5.67
C THR A 290 -12.39 -21.78 5.26
N VAL A 291 -12.08 -21.33 4.04
CA VAL A 291 -12.67 -20.10 3.46
C VAL A 291 -14.20 -20.17 3.48
N ALA A 292 -14.76 -21.32 3.12
CA ALA A 292 -16.21 -21.54 3.10
C ALA A 292 -16.84 -21.43 4.49
N GLN A 293 -16.20 -21.97 5.53
CA GLN A 293 -16.68 -21.90 6.92
C GLN A 293 -16.54 -20.51 7.53
N ALA A 294 -15.51 -19.76 7.12
CA ALA A 294 -15.28 -18.40 7.61
C ALA A 294 -16.21 -17.37 6.96
N ALA A 295 -16.80 -17.70 5.81
CA ALA A 295 -17.54 -16.77 4.98
C ALA A 295 -18.80 -16.24 5.67
N ALA A 296 -19.05 -14.94 5.49
CA ALA A 296 -20.28 -14.29 5.89
C ALA A 296 -21.52 -14.85 5.15
N PRO A 297 -22.74 -14.55 5.60
CA PRO A 297 -23.97 -14.91 4.90
C PRO A 297 -23.97 -14.44 3.44
N HIS A 298 -24.72 -15.16 2.60
CA HIS A 298 -24.75 -14.95 1.15
C HIS A 298 -25.02 -13.49 0.75
N ASP A 299 -25.99 -12.84 1.38
CA ASP A 299 -26.37 -11.45 1.10
C ASP A 299 -25.22 -10.47 1.38
N THR A 300 -24.48 -10.70 2.46
CA THR A 300 -23.28 -9.91 2.81
C THR A 300 -22.19 -10.08 1.76
N LEU A 301 -22.00 -11.31 1.24
CA LEU A 301 -21.01 -11.58 0.19
C LEU A 301 -21.40 -10.94 -1.15
N ILE A 302 -22.69 -10.90 -1.49
CA ILE A 302 -23.15 -10.16 -2.68
C ILE A 302 -22.90 -8.66 -2.49
N ALA A 303 -23.32 -8.12 -1.35
CA ALA A 303 -23.20 -6.70 -1.05
C ALA A 303 -21.74 -6.24 -1.13
N ILE A 304 -20.81 -6.98 -0.54
CA ILE A 304 -19.39 -6.62 -0.59
C ILE A 304 -18.84 -6.68 -2.01
N VAL A 305 -19.22 -7.67 -2.82
CA VAL A 305 -18.78 -7.75 -4.22
C VAL A 305 -19.26 -6.54 -5.02
N VAL A 306 -20.53 -6.17 -4.88
CA VAL A 306 -21.10 -5.00 -5.55
C VAL A 306 -20.41 -3.71 -5.12
N VAL A 307 -20.22 -3.51 -3.82
CA VAL A 307 -19.56 -2.31 -3.26
C VAL A 307 -18.11 -2.21 -3.72
N VAL A 308 -17.36 -3.33 -3.74
CA VAL A 308 -15.97 -3.35 -4.21
C VAL A 308 -15.88 -2.99 -5.70
N ILE A 309 -16.79 -3.52 -6.53
CA ILE A 309 -16.82 -3.20 -7.96
C ILE A 309 -17.17 -1.72 -8.17
N ALA A 310 -18.20 -1.21 -7.50
CA ALA A 310 -18.61 0.19 -7.59
C ALA A 310 -17.53 1.15 -7.08
N GLY A 311 -16.90 0.82 -5.94
CA GLY A 311 -15.78 1.57 -5.39
C GLY A 311 -14.56 1.56 -6.31
N GLY A 312 -14.25 0.41 -6.91
CA GLY A 312 -13.19 0.28 -7.91
C GLY A 312 -13.43 1.16 -9.15
N ALA A 313 -14.67 1.23 -9.62
CA ALA A 313 -15.06 2.09 -10.74
C ALA A 313 -14.85 3.59 -10.46
N LEU A 314 -14.83 4.01 -9.20
CA LEU A 314 -14.48 5.37 -8.80
C LEU A 314 -12.97 5.54 -8.52
N LEU A 315 -12.36 4.55 -7.85
CA LEU A 315 -10.98 4.59 -7.39
C LEU A 315 -9.97 4.52 -8.54
N PHE A 316 -10.14 3.60 -9.49
CA PHE A 316 -9.15 3.44 -10.56
C PHE A 316 -9.06 4.65 -11.49
N PRO A 317 -10.17 5.31 -11.90
CA PRO A 317 -10.09 6.54 -12.66
C PRO A 317 -9.43 7.69 -11.88
N SER A 318 -9.71 7.84 -10.58
CA SER A 318 -9.10 8.90 -9.77
C SER A 318 -7.59 8.69 -9.58
N LEU A 319 -7.15 7.44 -9.35
CA LEU A 319 -5.72 7.09 -9.34
C LEU A 319 -5.08 7.31 -10.71
N GLY A 320 -5.75 6.92 -11.79
CA GLY A 320 -5.28 7.16 -13.16
C GLY A 320 -5.06 8.64 -13.45
N LEU A 321 -5.99 9.51 -13.01
CA LEU A 321 -5.86 10.95 -13.08
C LEU A 321 -4.66 11.45 -12.24
N LEU A 322 -4.55 11.01 -10.99
CA LEU A 322 -3.46 11.40 -10.09
C LEU A 322 -2.09 11.05 -10.67
N PHE A 323 -1.89 9.78 -11.08
CA PHE A 323 -0.64 9.33 -11.68
C PHE A 323 -0.38 10.00 -13.02
N GLY A 324 -1.41 10.25 -13.84
CA GLY A 324 -1.28 10.98 -15.09
C GLY A 324 -0.80 12.42 -14.89
N LEU A 325 -1.34 13.13 -13.89
CA LEU A 325 -0.93 14.49 -13.55
C LEU A 325 0.49 14.54 -12.97
N LEU A 326 0.85 13.56 -12.12
CA LEU A 326 2.19 13.44 -11.56
C LEU A 326 3.23 13.13 -12.64
N LEU A 327 2.96 12.14 -13.51
CA LEU A 327 3.87 11.73 -14.58
C LEU A 327 4.03 12.78 -15.67
N SER A 328 3.01 13.61 -15.90
CA SER A 328 3.10 14.74 -16.85
C SER A 328 3.79 15.98 -16.28
N GLY A 329 4.22 15.96 -15.01
CA GLY A 329 4.91 17.06 -14.34
C GLY A 329 4.06 18.31 -14.16
N ARG A 330 2.73 18.21 -14.32
CA ARG A 330 1.82 19.37 -14.20
C ARG A 330 1.71 19.85 -12.75
N LEU A 331 1.79 18.93 -11.78
CA LEU A 331 1.76 19.26 -10.35
C LEU A 331 2.97 20.09 -9.89
N ASP A 332 4.14 19.94 -10.54
CA ASP A 332 5.35 20.71 -10.20
C ASP A 332 5.40 22.06 -10.92
N ARG A 333 4.79 22.18 -12.10
CA ARG A 333 4.75 23.43 -12.88
C ARG A 333 3.92 24.52 -12.21
N ASP A 334 2.80 24.17 -11.59
CA ASP A 334 1.89 25.16 -11.00
C ASP A 334 2.46 25.80 -9.72
N ARG A 335 3.30 25.09 -8.96
CA ARG A 335 4.03 25.67 -7.82
C ARG A 335 5.05 26.73 -8.22
N ALA A 336 5.64 26.61 -9.41
CA ALA A 336 6.62 27.57 -9.92
C ALA A 336 5.97 28.79 -10.61
N GLN A 337 4.69 28.70 -11.00
CA GLN A 337 3.98 29.72 -11.77
C GLN A 337 2.85 30.43 -11.00
N ALA A 338 2.59 30.06 -9.74
CA ALA A 338 1.54 30.68 -8.93
C ALA A 338 1.74 32.21 -8.83
N PRO A 339 0.83 33.04 -9.38
CA PRO A 339 0.93 34.48 -9.33
C PRO A 339 0.89 34.98 -7.88
N SER A 340 1.82 35.85 -7.52
CA SER A 340 1.81 36.58 -6.25
C SER A 340 0.75 37.68 -6.31
N GLY A 341 -0.51 37.33 -6.04
CA GLY A 341 -1.57 38.30 -5.76
C GLY A 341 -2.96 37.86 -6.21
N PRO A 342 -4.01 38.08 -5.39
CA PRO A 342 -5.38 37.77 -5.80
C PRO A 342 -5.87 38.78 -6.83
N THR A 343 -6.20 38.32 -8.04
CA THR A 343 -6.95 39.08 -9.05
C THR A 343 -8.46 38.98 -8.77
N GLY A 344 -9.25 40.01 -9.09
CA GLY A 344 -10.69 40.08 -8.75
C GLY A 344 -11.56 38.91 -9.28
N ARG A 345 -11.16 38.24 -10.36
CA ARG A 345 -11.81 37.00 -10.84
C ARG A 345 -11.57 35.80 -9.90
N ALA A 346 -10.41 35.73 -9.25
CA ALA A 346 -10.08 34.69 -8.28
C ALA A 346 -10.95 34.77 -7.01
N LEU A 347 -11.38 35.98 -6.62
CA LEU A 347 -12.29 36.19 -5.48
C LEU A 347 -13.71 35.65 -5.74
N LEU A 348 -14.23 35.83 -6.96
CA LEU A 348 -15.53 35.29 -7.35
C LEU A 348 -15.50 33.76 -7.50
N ALA A 349 -14.45 33.20 -8.12
CA ALA A 349 -14.24 31.76 -8.20
C ALA A 349 -14.07 31.12 -6.81
N ALA A 350 -13.36 31.79 -5.88
CA ALA A 350 -13.23 31.36 -4.49
C ALA A 350 -14.58 31.36 -3.73
N SER A 351 -15.48 32.29 -4.05
CA SER A 351 -16.82 32.34 -3.45
C SER A 351 -17.74 31.20 -3.92
N ALA A 352 -17.69 30.85 -5.22
CA ALA A 352 -18.45 29.74 -5.79
C ALA A 352 -17.91 28.37 -5.32
N ALA A 353 -16.58 28.21 -5.29
CA ALA A 353 -15.93 27.04 -4.69
C ALA A 353 -16.25 26.90 -3.20
N GLY A 354 -16.37 28.02 -2.46
CA GLY A 354 -16.79 28.04 -1.06
C GLY A 354 -18.23 27.58 -0.84
N LEU A 355 -19.17 27.95 -1.74
CA LEU A 355 -20.57 27.52 -1.69
C LEU A 355 -20.72 26.02 -2.00
N LEU A 356 -20.06 25.54 -3.05
CA LEU A 356 -20.03 24.12 -3.40
C LEU A 356 -19.35 23.28 -2.31
N GLY A 357 -18.24 23.78 -1.73
CA GLY A 357 -17.55 23.13 -0.62
C GLY A 357 -18.39 23.05 0.65
N ARG A 358 -19.19 24.08 0.97
CA ARG A 358 -20.16 24.03 2.09
C ARG A 358 -21.28 23.02 1.81
N GLY A 359 -21.80 22.98 0.58
CA GLY A 359 -22.79 21.99 0.14
C GLY A 359 -22.25 20.56 0.27
N ALA A 360 -20.99 20.33 -0.13
CA ALA A 360 -20.30 19.06 0.05
C ALA A 360 -20.19 18.70 1.54
N ALA A 361 -19.75 19.62 2.41
CA ALA A 361 -19.65 19.36 3.85
C ALA A 361 -20.99 18.98 4.49
N VAL A 362 -22.09 19.66 4.12
CA VAL A 362 -23.44 19.32 4.59
C VAL A 362 -23.86 17.94 4.10
N ALA A 363 -23.64 17.64 2.82
CA ALA A 363 -23.95 16.34 2.23
C ALA A 363 -23.16 15.19 2.89
N LEU A 364 -21.91 15.45 3.30
CA LEU A 364 -21.08 14.50 4.05
C LEU A 364 -21.66 14.24 5.45
N VAL A 365 -21.96 15.30 6.20
CA VAL A 365 -22.52 15.18 7.56
C VAL A 365 -23.86 14.46 7.54
N MET A 366 -24.73 14.80 6.58
CA MET A 366 -26.02 14.14 6.38
C MET A 366 -25.85 12.68 5.96
N GLY A 367 -24.94 12.40 5.02
CA GLY A 367 -24.65 11.05 4.57
C GLY A 367 -24.17 10.14 5.70
N VAL A 368 -23.18 10.60 6.47
CA VAL A 368 -22.66 9.86 7.62
C VAL A 368 -23.72 9.73 8.71
N GLY A 369 -24.44 10.82 9.04
CA GLY A 369 -25.47 10.81 10.08
C GLY A 369 -26.59 9.81 9.79
N PHE A 370 -27.14 9.81 8.58
CA PHE A 370 -28.21 8.88 8.20
C PHE A 370 -27.76 7.42 8.07
N LEU A 371 -26.50 7.17 7.74
CA LEU A 371 -25.96 5.80 7.66
C LEU A 371 -25.56 5.23 9.02
N THR A 372 -25.34 6.07 10.04
CA THR A 372 -24.79 5.64 11.33
C THR A 372 -25.80 5.68 12.48
N ILE A 373 -26.75 6.62 12.44
CA ILE A 373 -27.69 6.85 13.55
C ILE A 373 -29.06 6.20 13.28
N ALA A 374 -29.47 6.11 12.02
CA ALA A 374 -30.82 5.67 11.66
C ALA A 374 -30.83 4.22 11.15
N GLU A 375 -31.58 3.34 11.81
CA GLU A 375 -31.71 1.93 11.39
C GLU A 375 -32.72 1.72 10.24
N ALA A 376 -33.48 2.75 9.87
CA ALA A 376 -34.55 2.63 8.89
C ALA A 376 -34.01 2.48 7.44
N PRO A 377 -34.58 1.59 6.60
CA PRO A 377 -34.11 1.36 5.22
C PRO A 377 -34.11 2.61 4.34
N TRP A 378 -35.12 3.48 4.48
CA TRP A 378 -35.21 4.74 3.73
C TRP A 378 -34.11 5.73 4.15
N ALA A 379 -33.68 5.70 5.41
CA ALA A 379 -32.62 6.56 5.91
C ALA A 379 -31.28 6.17 5.29
N HIS A 380 -31.01 4.87 5.13
CA HIS A 380 -29.82 4.40 4.43
C HIS A 380 -29.78 4.86 2.95
N ILE A 381 -30.92 4.86 2.25
CA ILE A 381 -31.00 5.37 0.87
C ILE A 381 -30.65 6.86 0.82
N ILE A 382 -31.21 7.67 1.72
CA ILE A 382 -30.89 9.10 1.82
C ILE A 382 -29.41 9.31 2.16
N GLY A 383 -28.87 8.48 3.05
CA GLY A 383 -27.46 8.49 3.43
C GLY A 383 -26.53 8.24 2.25
N VAL A 384 -26.81 7.21 1.44
CA VAL A 384 -26.04 6.90 0.22
C VAL A 384 -26.15 8.04 -0.80
N VAL A 385 -27.36 8.54 -1.07
CA VAL A 385 -27.56 9.66 -2.02
C VAL A 385 -26.81 10.92 -1.57
N SER A 386 -26.81 11.20 -0.26
CA SER A 386 -26.08 12.34 0.30
C SER A 386 -24.57 12.18 0.17
N LEU A 387 -24.02 10.99 0.35
CA LEU A 387 -22.59 10.72 0.08
C LEU A 387 -22.24 10.85 -1.41
N CYS A 388 -23.12 10.39 -2.31
CA CYS A 388 -22.93 10.63 -3.75
C CYS A 388 -22.93 12.13 -4.09
N ALA A 389 -23.86 12.90 -3.50
CA ALA A 389 -23.91 14.34 -3.66
C ALA A 389 -22.66 15.04 -3.09
N PHE A 390 -22.14 14.58 -1.95
CA PHE A 390 -20.86 15.04 -1.40
C PHE A 390 -19.72 14.87 -2.40
N ILE A 391 -19.60 13.69 -3.02
CA ILE A 391 -18.56 13.41 -4.01
C ILE A 391 -18.70 14.36 -5.21
N VAL A 392 -19.89 14.47 -5.79
CA VAL A 392 -20.14 15.32 -6.96
C VAL A 392 -19.87 16.80 -6.66
N LEU A 393 -20.39 17.32 -5.55
CA LEU A 393 -20.20 18.71 -5.13
C LEU A 393 -18.74 18.99 -4.75
N GLY A 394 -18.07 18.04 -4.09
CA GLY A 394 -16.66 18.14 -3.74
C GLY A 394 -15.76 18.20 -4.97
N PHE A 395 -16.01 17.35 -5.97
CA PHE A 395 -15.28 17.42 -7.25
C PHE A 395 -15.57 18.72 -8.02
N ALA A 396 -16.83 19.16 -8.07
CA ALA A 396 -17.21 20.41 -8.72
C ALA A 396 -16.57 21.64 -8.03
N ALA A 397 -16.41 21.62 -6.70
CA ALA A 397 -15.72 22.67 -5.95
C ALA A 397 -14.21 22.73 -6.23
N LEU A 398 -13.61 21.60 -6.63
CA LEU A 398 -12.17 21.46 -6.87
C LEU A 398 -11.80 21.55 -8.36
N ALA A 399 -12.78 21.53 -9.27
CA ALA A 399 -12.54 21.64 -10.70
C ALA A 399 -12.06 23.06 -11.06
N PRO A 400 -10.93 23.22 -11.79
CA PRO A 400 -10.47 24.53 -12.23
C PRO A 400 -11.50 25.16 -13.18
N THR A 401 -11.86 26.41 -12.93
CA THR A 401 -12.90 27.15 -13.67
C THR A 401 -12.47 27.63 -15.05
N ASP A 402 -11.22 27.40 -15.44
CA ASP A 402 -10.67 27.82 -16.73
C ASP A 402 -10.60 26.65 -17.73
N ALA A 403 -11.77 26.23 -18.22
CA ALA A 403 -11.85 25.62 -19.54
C ALA A 403 -11.92 26.75 -20.56
N GLY A 404 -10.76 27.14 -21.11
CA GLY A 404 -10.62 28.24 -22.06
C GLY A 404 -11.62 28.15 -23.21
N LEU A 405 -12.47 29.16 -23.32
CA LEU A 405 -13.09 29.51 -24.60
C LEU A 405 -11.99 30.11 -25.48
N PRO A 406 -11.86 29.71 -26.76
CA PRO A 406 -10.96 30.41 -27.68
C PRO A 406 -11.46 31.85 -27.83
N GLU A 407 -10.61 32.82 -27.55
CA GLU A 407 -10.84 34.20 -27.97
C GLU A 407 -10.57 34.28 -29.47
N ASP A 408 -11.63 34.46 -30.26
CA ASP A 408 -11.58 34.98 -31.63
C ASP A 408 -11.55 36.50 -31.62
#